data_AF-A0A345PH07-F1
#
_entry.id   AF-A0A345PH07-F1
#
_cell.length_a   1.000
_cell.length_b   1.000
_cell.length_c   1.000
_cell.angle_alpha   90.00
_cell.angle_beta   90.00
_cell.angle_gamma   90.00
#
_symmetry.space_group_name_H-M   'P 1'
#
loop_
_entity.id
_entity.type
_entity.pdbx_description
1 polymer ?
#
loop_
_entity_poly.entity_id
_entity_poly.type
_entity_poly.pdbx_seq_one_letter_code
_entity_poly.pdbx_strand_id
1 'polypeptide(L)'
;MLKNLLKWMPNNEQGVYEKKLTGVMKRLKVQNYKFNWDRTSCFVEFNYNENFYRLEHSIEKAKKNGLLLNNGLDCLMELTQSLEDLCGIIDRGMYDFETWISGMEQSPSETMMPGFQEEFEIRYKTLGRQNLAEYNTDELKELFPFGTEPTLKEFKQNQINQRSLGKKARFEEIVSKRI
;
A
#
# COMPACT_ATOMS: atom_id res chain seq x y z
N MET A 1 34.46 -16.78 -16.78
CA MET A 1 33.29 -17.37 -16.08
C MET A 1 32.36 -16.26 -15.60
N LEU A 2 31.44 -15.79 -16.46
CA LEU A 2 30.48 -14.72 -16.14
C LEU A 2 29.08 -15.21 -16.51
N LYS A 3 28.48 -16.08 -15.70
CA LYS A 3 27.11 -16.55 -15.96
C LYS A 3 26.14 -16.52 -14.78
N ASN A 4 26.56 -16.12 -13.58
CA ASN A 4 25.70 -16.25 -12.39
C ASN A 4 25.48 -14.96 -11.58
N LEU A 5 25.79 -13.78 -12.13
CA LEU A 5 25.60 -12.49 -11.44
C LEU A 5 24.35 -11.70 -11.88
N LEU A 6 23.41 -12.35 -12.58
CA LEU A 6 22.12 -11.77 -12.99
C LEU A 6 20.93 -12.32 -12.16
N LYS A 7 21.21 -13.09 -11.11
CA LYS A 7 20.20 -13.75 -10.26
C LYS A 7 19.61 -12.84 -9.17
N TRP A 8 19.93 -11.54 -9.19
CA TRP A 8 19.49 -10.59 -8.17
C TRP A 8 19.31 -9.17 -8.75
N MET A 9 18.42 -9.03 -9.74
CA MET A 9 17.67 -7.79 -9.87
C MET A 9 16.24 -8.13 -9.50
N PRO A 10 15.65 -7.54 -8.43
CA PRO A 10 14.20 -7.58 -8.31
C PRO A 10 13.66 -6.98 -9.60
N ASN A 11 12.78 -7.73 -10.25
CA ASN A 11 12.11 -7.38 -11.49
C ASN A 11 11.77 -5.88 -11.47
N ASN A 12 12.42 -5.07 -12.31
CA ASN A 12 12.02 -3.68 -12.49
C ASN A 12 10.78 -3.63 -13.40
N GLU A 13 9.75 -4.42 -13.07
CA GLU A 13 8.47 -4.48 -13.76
C GLU A 13 7.88 -3.07 -13.88
N GLN A 14 7.96 -2.29 -12.79
CA GLN A 14 7.60 -0.87 -12.77
C GLN A 14 8.24 -0.10 -13.92
N GLY A 15 9.58 -0.11 -14.00
CA GLY A 15 10.30 0.58 -15.06
C GLY A 15 10.06 0.02 -16.46
N VAL A 16 9.65 -1.24 -16.60
CA VAL A 16 9.22 -1.82 -17.89
C VAL A 16 7.90 -1.19 -18.33
N TYR A 17 6.90 -1.14 -17.44
CA TYR A 17 5.59 -0.59 -17.78
C TYR A 17 5.59 0.93 -17.92
N GLU A 18 6.39 1.66 -17.15
CA GLU A 18 6.58 3.11 -17.34
C GLU A 18 7.21 3.44 -18.70
N LYS A 19 8.21 2.64 -19.13
CA LYS A 19 8.79 2.76 -20.46
C LYS A 19 7.79 2.39 -21.56
N LYS A 20 6.98 1.35 -21.32
CA LYS A 20 5.93 0.93 -22.26
C LYS A 20 4.89 2.04 -22.42
N LEU A 21 4.41 2.62 -21.33
CA LEU A 21 3.52 3.77 -21.33
C LEU A 21 4.14 4.93 -22.12
N THR A 22 5.42 5.24 -21.89
CA THR A 22 6.14 6.26 -22.66
C THR A 22 6.12 5.98 -24.16
N GLY A 23 6.32 4.73 -24.58
CA GLY A 23 6.25 4.32 -25.98
C GLY A 23 4.85 4.50 -26.58
N VAL A 24 3.82 4.11 -25.83
CA VAL A 24 2.42 4.25 -26.22
C VAL A 24 2.02 5.72 -26.36
N MET A 25 2.34 6.57 -25.39
CA MET A 25 2.02 8.00 -25.44
C MET A 25 2.69 8.70 -26.64
N LYS A 26 3.94 8.31 -26.96
CA LYS A 26 4.62 8.79 -28.17
C LYS A 26 3.94 8.36 -29.46
N ARG A 27 3.47 7.10 -29.55
CA ARG A 27 2.72 6.59 -30.71
C ARG A 27 1.41 7.35 -30.91
N LEU A 28 0.73 7.69 -29.81
CA LEU A 28 -0.47 8.52 -29.81
C LEU A 28 -0.20 10.02 -30.05
N LYS A 29 1.05 10.41 -30.30
CA LYS A 29 1.49 11.81 -30.52
C LYS A 29 1.21 12.73 -29.32
N VAL A 30 1.07 12.18 -28.12
CA VAL A 30 0.91 12.93 -26.88
C VAL A 30 2.28 13.32 -26.35
N GLN A 31 2.57 14.63 -26.32
CA GLN A 31 3.88 15.13 -25.90
C GLN A 31 4.02 15.24 -24.39
N ASN A 32 2.99 15.80 -23.73
CA ASN A 32 3.00 16.08 -22.31
C ASN A 32 1.88 15.30 -21.64
N TYR A 33 2.27 14.41 -20.74
CA TYR A 33 1.35 13.64 -19.92
C TYR A 33 1.91 13.50 -18.52
N LYS A 34 1.02 13.32 -17.56
CA LYS A 34 1.33 12.94 -16.19
C LYS A 34 0.65 11.63 -15.89
N PHE A 35 1.28 10.83 -15.06
CA PHE A 35 0.69 9.59 -14.62
C PHE A 35 1.10 9.33 -13.18
N ASN A 36 0.30 8.54 -12.50
CA ASN A 36 0.59 8.04 -11.17
C ASN A 36 -0.05 6.68 -11.00
N TRP A 37 0.59 5.83 -10.21
CA TRP A 37 0.00 4.59 -9.74
C TRP A 37 0.20 4.51 -8.23
N ASP A 38 -0.91 4.38 -7.52
CA ASP A 38 -0.95 4.26 -6.07
C ASP A 38 -1.00 2.77 -5.68
N ARG A 39 -1.33 2.47 -4.42
CA ARG A 39 -1.50 1.07 -3.98
C ARG A 39 -2.70 0.38 -4.61
N THR A 40 -3.73 1.13 -5.00
CA THR A 40 -5.04 0.60 -5.41
C THR A 40 -5.59 1.18 -6.71
N SER A 41 -4.89 2.12 -7.33
CA SER A 41 -5.35 2.88 -8.49
C SER A 41 -4.20 3.33 -9.38
N CYS A 42 -4.54 3.70 -10.61
CA CYS A 42 -3.65 4.32 -11.58
C CYS A 42 -4.41 5.36 -12.38
N PHE A 43 -3.74 6.44 -12.77
CA PHE A 43 -4.27 7.39 -13.75
C PHE A 43 -3.19 7.87 -14.73
N VAL A 44 -3.64 8.26 -15.91
CA VAL A 44 -2.85 8.96 -16.92
C VAL A 44 -3.66 10.16 -17.39
N GLU A 45 -3.10 11.36 -17.28
CA GLU A 45 -3.70 12.60 -17.73
C GLU A 45 -2.83 13.28 -18.77
N PHE A 46 -3.45 13.87 -19.78
CA PHE A 46 -2.74 14.54 -20.86
C PHE A 46 -3.64 15.57 -21.55
N ASN A 47 -3.00 16.52 -22.23
CA ASN A 47 -3.68 17.45 -23.11
C ASN A 47 -3.50 17.03 -24.56
N TYR A 48 -4.57 17.11 -25.33
CA TYR A 48 -4.56 16.83 -26.76
C TYR A 48 -5.52 17.79 -27.46
N ASN A 49 -5.07 18.49 -28.51
CA ASN A 49 -5.85 19.49 -29.25
C ASN A 49 -6.67 20.44 -28.35
N GLU A 50 -6.01 21.07 -27.37
CA GLU A 50 -6.61 22.02 -26.40
C GLU A 50 -7.54 21.39 -25.33
N ASN A 51 -7.87 20.11 -25.47
CA ASN A 51 -8.74 19.39 -24.54
C ASN A 51 -7.94 18.58 -23.50
N PHE A 52 -8.50 18.48 -22.30
CA PHE A 52 -7.95 17.69 -21.21
C PHE A 52 -8.57 16.29 -21.19
N TYR A 53 -7.72 15.29 -21.06
CA TYR A 53 -8.13 13.89 -20.97
C TYR A 53 -7.50 13.25 -19.75
N ARG A 54 -8.28 12.42 -19.05
CA ARG A 54 -7.82 11.63 -17.91
C ARG A 54 -8.38 10.21 -17.99
N LEU A 55 -7.51 9.23 -18.14
CA LEU A 55 -7.86 7.83 -18.00
C LEU A 55 -7.50 7.37 -16.60
N GLU A 56 -8.43 6.70 -15.93
CA GLU A 56 -8.20 6.20 -14.58
C GLU A 56 -8.73 4.78 -14.41
N HIS A 57 -7.97 3.99 -13.67
CA HIS A 57 -8.30 2.63 -13.34
C HIS A 57 -8.04 2.35 -11.86
N SER A 58 -8.80 1.44 -11.28
CA SER A 58 -8.65 1.07 -9.88
C SER A 58 -9.08 -0.36 -9.65
N ILE A 59 -8.58 -0.95 -8.57
CA ILE A 59 -8.96 -2.30 -8.13
C ILE A 59 -10.48 -2.39 -7.95
N GLU A 60 -11.11 -1.34 -7.43
CA GLU A 60 -12.56 -1.31 -7.22
C GLU A 60 -13.33 -1.30 -8.55
N LYS A 61 -12.92 -0.46 -9.51
CA LYS A 61 -13.53 -0.43 -10.85
C LYS A 61 -13.35 -1.75 -11.58
N ALA A 62 -12.16 -2.35 -11.50
CA ALA A 62 -11.86 -3.65 -12.08
C ALA A 62 -12.75 -4.75 -11.48
N LYS A 63 -12.85 -4.79 -10.15
CA LYS A 63 -13.67 -5.77 -9.42
C LYS A 63 -15.16 -5.67 -9.79
N LYS A 64 -15.69 -4.46 -9.96
CA LYS A 64 -17.07 -4.22 -10.43
C LYS A 64 -17.32 -4.83 -11.82
N ASN A 65 -16.30 -4.87 -12.66
CA ASN A 65 -16.35 -5.44 -14.01
C ASN A 65 -15.89 -6.92 -14.05
N GLY A 66 -15.71 -7.58 -12.90
CA GLY A 66 -15.31 -8.99 -12.81
C GLY A 66 -13.82 -9.26 -13.01
N LEU A 67 -12.97 -8.22 -13.03
CA LEU A 67 -11.51 -8.33 -13.12
C LEU A 67 -10.88 -8.32 -11.73
N LEU A 68 -9.89 -9.19 -11.51
CA LEU A 68 -9.15 -9.28 -10.25
C LEU A 68 -7.77 -8.65 -10.40
N LEU A 69 -7.63 -7.42 -9.89
CA LEU A 69 -6.35 -6.72 -9.79
C LEU A 69 -5.91 -6.66 -8.33
N ASN A 70 -4.62 -6.87 -8.07
CA ASN A 70 -4.10 -7.00 -6.71
C ASN A 70 -3.52 -5.69 -6.16
N ASN A 71 -2.98 -4.85 -7.05
CA ASN A 71 -2.28 -3.63 -6.67
C ASN A 71 -2.40 -2.57 -7.80
N GLY A 72 -1.94 -1.34 -7.54
CA GLY A 72 -2.00 -0.29 -8.55
C GLY A 72 -0.99 -0.44 -9.70
N LEU A 73 0.07 -1.24 -9.54
CA LEU A 73 0.92 -1.61 -10.69
C LEU A 73 0.13 -2.47 -11.67
N ASP A 74 -0.70 -3.41 -11.20
CA ASP A 74 -1.62 -4.17 -12.05
C ASP A 74 -2.59 -3.23 -12.77
N CYS A 75 -3.09 -2.19 -12.09
CA CYS A 75 -3.91 -1.16 -12.73
C CYS A 75 -3.14 -0.40 -13.82
N LEU A 76 -1.86 -0.07 -13.60
CA LEU A 76 -1.01 0.56 -14.61
C LEU A 76 -0.77 -0.36 -15.80
N MET A 77 -0.54 -1.66 -15.56
CA MET A 77 -0.33 -2.66 -16.60
C MET A 77 -1.54 -2.74 -17.52
N GLU A 78 -2.74 -2.93 -16.96
CA GLU A 78 -4.00 -3.00 -17.70
C GLU A 78 -4.32 -1.70 -18.46
N LEU A 79 -4.12 -0.54 -17.82
CA LEU A 79 -4.34 0.75 -18.45
C LEU A 79 -3.38 0.95 -19.64
N THR A 80 -2.11 0.63 -19.45
CA THR A 80 -1.09 0.73 -20.51
C THR A 80 -1.38 -0.24 -21.65
N GLN A 81 -1.83 -1.46 -21.33
CA GLN A 81 -2.20 -2.45 -22.35
C GLN A 81 -3.40 -1.97 -23.18
N SER A 82 -4.42 -1.41 -22.53
CA SER A 82 -5.59 -0.86 -23.22
C SER A 82 -5.22 0.25 -24.20
N LEU A 83 -4.29 1.14 -23.81
CA LEU A 83 -3.78 2.19 -24.71
C LEU A 83 -2.92 1.62 -25.86
N GLU A 84 -2.18 0.54 -25.63
CA GLU A 84 -1.43 -0.16 -26.67
C GLU A 84 -2.36 -0.83 -27.69
N ASP A 85 -3.44 -1.45 -27.22
CA ASP A 85 -4.47 -2.05 -28.06
C ASP A 85 -5.14 -0.97 -28.92
N LEU A 86 -5.42 0.20 -28.34
CA LEU A 86 -5.89 1.38 -29.06
C LEU A 86 -4.91 1.80 -30.16
N CYS A 87 -3.60 1.87 -29.86
CA CYS A 87 -2.59 2.13 -30.89
C CYS A 87 -2.66 1.08 -32.01
N GLY A 88 -2.84 -0.19 -31.67
CA GLY A 88 -2.97 -1.27 -32.65
C GLY A 88 -4.22 -1.13 -33.54
N ILE A 89 -5.32 -0.60 -33.02
CA ILE A 89 -6.53 -0.31 -33.81
C ILE A 89 -6.27 0.85 -34.79
N ILE A 90 -5.60 1.90 -34.31
CA ILE A 90 -5.23 3.07 -35.13
C ILE A 90 -4.24 2.66 -36.23
N ASP A 91 -3.22 1.87 -35.91
CA ASP A 91 -2.21 1.40 -36.86
C ASP A 91 -2.80 0.51 -37.97
N ARG A 92 -3.93 -0.15 -37.71
CA ARG A 92 -4.68 -0.92 -38.72
C ARG A 92 -5.52 -0.04 -39.65
N GLY A 93 -5.59 1.26 -39.40
CA GLY A 93 -6.29 2.23 -40.24
C GLY A 93 -7.80 2.26 -40.04
N MET A 94 -8.31 1.89 -38.85
CA MET A 94 -9.76 1.94 -38.60
C MET A 94 -10.26 3.38 -38.45
N TYR A 95 -9.77 4.08 -37.43
CA TYR A 95 -10.07 5.50 -37.18
C TYR A 95 -8.85 6.17 -36.53
N ASP A 96 -8.72 7.48 -36.72
CA ASP A 96 -7.68 8.29 -36.09
C ASP A 96 -7.89 8.37 -34.57
N PHE A 97 -6.79 8.63 -33.86
CA PHE A 97 -6.81 8.79 -32.40
C PHE A 97 -7.84 9.83 -31.95
N GLU A 98 -7.94 10.96 -32.67
CA GLU A 98 -8.89 12.04 -32.43
C GLU A 98 -10.34 11.58 -32.36
N THR A 99 -10.73 10.68 -33.27
CA THR A 99 -12.09 10.14 -33.29
C THR A 99 -12.37 9.34 -32.02
N TRP A 100 -11.42 8.52 -31.58
CA TRP A 100 -11.56 7.68 -30.38
C TRP A 100 -11.60 8.48 -29.09
N ILE A 101 -10.73 9.47 -28.94
CA ILE A 101 -10.64 10.24 -27.70
C ILE A 101 -11.76 11.28 -27.56
N SER A 102 -12.41 11.69 -28.65
CA SER A 102 -13.51 12.65 -28.59
C SER A 102 -14.62 12.21 -27.61
N GLY A 103 -14.89 10.90 -27.53
CA GLY A 103 -15.86 10.34 -26.57
C GLY A 103 -15.39 10.27 -25.12
N MET A 104 -14.12 10.60 -24.85
CA MET A 104 -13.49 10.56 -23.53
C MET A 104 -13.17 11.95 -22.97
N GLU A 105 -13.57 13.01 -23.68
CA GLU A 105 -13.35 14.39 -23.26
C GLU A 105 -14.02 14.63 -21.90
N GLN A 106 -13.24 15.15 -20.96
CA GLN A 106 -13.71 15.45 -19.61
C GLN A 106 -13.56 16.95 -19.36
N SER A 107 -14.58 17.54 -18.74
CA SER A 107 -14.40 18.88 -18.19
C SER A 107 -13.41 18.80 -17.02
N PRO A 108 -12.46 19.75 -16.87
CA PRO A 108 -11.52 19.74 -15.76
C PRO A 108 -12.22 19.78 -14.38
N SER A 109 -13.48 20.23 -14.32
CA SER A 109 -14.34 20.23 -13.12
C SER A 109 -15.00 18.90 -12.79
N GLU A 110 -15.07 17.96 -13.74
CA GLU A 110 -15.66 16.62 -13.54
C GLU A 110 -14.69 15.61 -12.96
N THR A 111 -13.48 16.03 -12.59
CA THR A 111 -12.64 15.25 -11.66
C THR A 111 -13.39 15.19 -10.34
N MET A 112 -14.32 14.23 -10.25
CA MET A 112 -15.14 13.96 -9.09
C MET A 112 -14.19 13.92 -7.90
N MET A 113 -14.44 14.78 -6.92
CA MET A 113 -13.85 14.63 -5.60
C MET A 113 -13.98 13.14 -5.24
N PRO A 114 -12.88 12.46 -4.86
CA PRO A 114 -13.00 11.09 -4.39
C PRO A 114 -14.02 11.14 -3.26
N GLY A 115 -15.15 10.45 -3.46
CA GLY A 115 -16.18 10.34 -2.44
C GLY A 115 -15.50 9.72 -1.23
N PHE A 116 -15.17 10.54 -0.25
CA PHE A 116 -14.70 10.10 1.04
C PHE A 116 -15.87 9.33 1.66
N GLN A 117 -15.89 8.01 1.45
CA GLN A 117 -16.71 7.11 2.25
C GLN A 117 -15.99 7.01 3.59
N GLU A 118 -16.26 7.95 4.48
CA GLU A 118 -15.80 7.95 5.85
C GLU A 118 -16.52 6.83 6.62
N GLU A 119 -16.03 5.60 6.49
CA GLU A 119 -16.55 4.45 7.22
C GLU A 119 -15.74 4.27 8.52
N PHE A 120 -15.89 5.19 9.46
CA PHE A 120 -15.45 4.99 10.85
C PHE A 120 -16.59 4.35 11.65
N GLU A 121 -16.72 3.03 11.61
CA GLU A 121 -17.54 2.31 12.59
C GLU A 121 -16.68 1.85 13.78
N ILE A 122 -16.10 2.78 14.53
CA ILE A 122 -15.59 2.46 15.87
C ILE A 122 -16.78 2.63 16.84
N ARG A 123 -17.51 1.54 17.06
CA ARG A 123 -18.48 1.44 18.15
C ARG A 123 -17.75 1.38 19.50
N TYR A 124 -17.28 2.52 20.00
CA TYR A 124 -17.08 2.68 21.44
C TYR A 124 -18.46 2.75 22.08
N LYS A 125 -18.85 1.65 22.75
CA LYS A 125 -20.00 1.64 23.66
C LYS A 125 -19.85 2.83 24.62
N THR A 126 -20.77 3.78 24.53
CA THR A 126 -20.96 4.84 25.52
C THR A 126 -21.47 4.22 26.81
N LEU A 127 -20.56 3.71 27.63
CA LEU A 127 -20.85 3.50 29.04
C LEU A 127 -20.45 4.78 29.79
N GLY A 128 -21.47 5.56 30.16
CA GLY A 128 -21.47 6.31 31.41
C GLY A 128 -20.79 7.68 31.43
N ARG A 129 -21.55 8.73 31.10
CA ARG A 129 -21.49 9.95 31.91
C ARG A 129 -22.35 9.71 33.15
N GLN A 130 -21.76 9.27 34.25
CA GLN A 130 -22.31 9.45 35.58
C GLN A 130 -21.24 10.01 36.49
N ASN A 131 -21.65 11.01 37.26
CA ASN A 131 -20.84 11.86 38.09
C ASN A 131 -20.09 11.08 39.18
N LEU A 132 -18.92 11.65 39.51
CA LEU A 132 -18.18 11.58 40.75
C LEU A 132 -19.04 11.20 41.97
N ALA A 133 -18.81 10.00 42.50
CA ALA A 133 -19.06 9.69 43.90
C ALA A 133 -17.88 8.84 44.38
N GLU A 134 -17.12 9.41 45.32
CA GLU A 134 -16.21 8.70 46.21
C GLU A 134 -16.77 7.32 46.57
N TYR A 135 -16.03 6.22 46.38
CA TYR A 135 -16.11 5.07 47.30
C TYR A 135 -14.88 4.14 47.17
N ASN A 136 -14.37 3.82 48.36
CA ASN A 136 -13.37 2.87 48.85
C ASN A 136 -12.60 1.93 47.89
N THR A 137 -11.28 1.98 48.05
CA THR A 137 -10.21 1.27 47.34
C THR A 137 -10.11 -0.25 47.59
N ASP A 138 -11.06 -0.87 48.30
CA ASP A 138 -10.92 -2.24 48.80
C ASP A 138 -11.71 -3.32 48.04
N GLU A 139 -12.73 -2.96 47.24
CA GLU A 139 -13.54 -3.96 46.48
C GLU A 139 -13.02 -4.25 45.05
N LEU A 140 -12.08 -3.44 44.52
CA LEU A 140 -11.51 -3.63 43.18
C LEU A 140 -10.47 -4.74 43.07
N LYS A 141 -10.08 -5.36 44.19
CA LYS A 141 -9.06 -6.44 44.21
C LYS A 141 -9.61 -7.82 43.86
N GLU A 142 -10.93 -8.03 43.90
CA GLU A 142 -11.51 -9.36 43.66
C GLU A 142 -11.90 -9.65 42.20
N LEU A 143 -11.86 -8.67 41.29
CA LEU A 143 -12.40 -8.83 39.92
C LEU A 143 -11.35 -8.96 38.80
N PHE A 144 -10.05 -8.81 39.08
CA PHE A 144 -8.99 -8.90 38.05
C PHE A 144 -7.79 -9.74 38.53
N PRO A 145 -7.65 -11.00 38.10
CA PRO A 145 -6.44 -11.77 38.33
C PRO A 145 -5.48 -11.55 37.14
N PHE A 146 -4.94 -10.34 36.97
CA PHE A 146 -3.86 -10.11 36.01
C PHE A 146 -2.80 -9.19 36.62
N GLY A 147 -1.56 -9.65 36.50
CA GLY A 147 -0.45 -9.34 37.39
C GLY A 147 0.01 -7.89 37.38
N THR A 148 0.49 -7.47 38.54
CA THR A 148 1.22 -6.22 38.77
C THR A 148 2.37 -6.10 37.78
N GLU A 149 2.35 -5.08 36.91
CA GLU A 149 3.53 -4.73 36.12
C GLU A 149 4.65 -4.27 37.08
N PRO A 150 5.85 -4.87 37.02
CA PRO A 150 6.93 -4.49 37.89
C PRO A 150 7.41 -3.08 37.56
N THR A 151 7.68 -2.31 38.61
CA THR A 151 8.17 -0.93 38.45
C THR A 151 9.54 -0.92 37.78
N LEU A 152 9.87 0.18 37.09
CA LEU A 152 11.14 0.35 36.35
C LEU A 152 12.41 0.05 37.18
N LYS A 153 12.33 0.16 38.52
CA LYS A 153 13.40 -0.23 39.45
C LYS A 153 13.60 -1.75 39.54
N GLU A 154 12.52 -2.53 39.54
CA GLU A 154 12.56 -4.00 39.61
C GLU A 154 13.10 -4.62 38.31
N PHE A 155 12.81 -3.99 37.16
CA PHE A 155 13.33 -4.45 35.86
C PHE A 155 14.86 -4.38 35.77
N LYS A 156 15.47 -3.33 36.34
CA LYS A 156 16.94 -3.18 36.38
C LYS A 156 17.60 -4.18 37.33
N GLN A 157 16.99 -4.46 38.48
CA GLN A 157 17.53 -5.43 39.44
C GLN A 157 17.49 -6.87 38.90
N ASN A 158 16.43 -7.23 38.15
CA ASN A 158 16.32 -8.55 37.53
C ASN A 158 17.36 -8.79 36.42
N GLN A 159 17.75 -7.77 35.65
CA GLN A 159 18.84 -7.91 34.67
C GLN A 159 20.22 -8.12 35.32
N ILE A 160 20.45 -7.55 36.51
CA ILE A 160 21.70 -7.73 37.25
C ILE A 160 21.78 -9.15 37.82
N ASN A 161 20.67 -9.68 38.34
CA ASN A 161 20.59 -11.04 38.89
C ASN A 161 20.74 -12.14 37.82
N GLN A 162 20.22 -11.95 36.59
CA GLN A 162 20.43 -12.92 35.51
C GLN A 162 21.88 -12.97 35.02
N ARG A 163 22.61 -11.84 35.06
CA ARG A 163 24.03 -11.79 34.67
C ARG A 163 24.97 -12.46 35.67
N SER A 164 24.60 -12.54 36.96
CA SER A 164 25.39 -13.24 37.98
C SER A 164 25.17 -14.77 37.96
N LEU A 165 23.95 -15.22 37.64
CA LEU A 165 23.60 -16.65 37.49
C LEU A 165 24.30 -17.30 36.29
N GLY A 166 24.41 -16.60 35.15
CA GLY A 166 25.11 -17.11 33.96
C GLY A 166 26.62 -17.30 34.16
N LYS A 167 27.24 -16.54 35.06
CA LYS A 167 28.67 -16.71 35.40
C LYS A 167 28.92 -17.87 36.35
N LYS A 168 27.96 -18.19 37.22
CA LYS A 168 28.06 -19.32 38.17
C LYS A 168 27.87 -20.66 37.46
N ALA A 169 26.91 -20.77 36.54
CA ALA A 169 26.68 -21.97 35.74
C ALA A 169 27.88 -22.33 34.84
N ARG A 170 28.56 -21.32 34.28
CA ARG A 170 29.76 -21.52 33.44
C ARG A 170 30.99 -21.98 34.23
N PHE A 171 31.06 -21.67 35.53
CA PHE A 171 32.16 -22.09 36.40
C PHE A 171 31.98 -23.55 36.87
N GLU A 172 30.75 -23.94 37.20
CA GLU A 172 30.45 -25.33 37.61
C GLU A 172 30.57 -26.34 36.45
N GLU A 173 30.23 -25.94 35.22
CA GLU A 173 30.40 -26.82 34.05
C GLU A 173 31.88 -27.08 33.69
N ILE A 174 32.78 -26.12 33.96
CA ILE A 174 34.22 -26.26 33.73
C ILE A 174 34.86 -27.17 34.80
N VAL A 175 34.39 -27.11 36.05
CA VAL A 175 34.91 -27.95 37.14
C VAL A 175 34.46 -29.41 37.01
N SER A 176 33.25 -29.66 36.49
CA SER A 176 32.72 -31.03 36.31
C SER A 176 33.34 -31.82 35.15
N LYS A 177 34.09 -31.19 34.23
CA LYS A 177 34.76 -31.86 33.09
C LYS A 177 36.24 -32.20 33.34
N ARG A 178 36.74 -32.01 34.57
CA ARG A 178 38.16 -32.23 34.94
C ARG A 178 38.38 -33.26 36.06
N ILE A 179 37.39 -34.10 36.37
CA ILE A 179 37.53 -35.27 37.24
C ILE A 179 37.28 -36.52 36.40
#